data_AF-Q8DIV0-F1
#
_entry.id   AF-Q8DIV0-F1
#
_cell.length_a   1.000
_cell.length_b   1.000
_cell.length_c   1.000
_cell.angle_alpha   90.00
_cell.angle_beta   90.00
_cell.angle_gamma   90.00
#
_symmetry.space_group_name_H-M   'P 1'
#
loop_
_entity.id
_entity.type
_entity.pdbx_description
1 polymer ?
#
loop_
_entity_poly.entity_id
_entity_poly.type
_entity_poly.pdbx_seq_one_letter_code
_entity_poly.pdbx_strand_id
1 'polypeptide(L)'
;MLQFYKAAPLENPPHRLLHGKKGPAYVHVDQIDSIFTYDELRDVAKAVRQVGGHEVHCLAWEFEMELSRKKEALVAETGVNIRLKYIPREIMESNRKEVQFFEAGALEARAIVKDDKVDVELVRFTPALAEVPEKELAALHERAIKSPFDFIDFWAVDFDYSPDKPFEHHWQDFRTRKDRSLKTHSDLGWKYEAPGKHQIAVKVIDVFGVDTTAVLDVEV
;
A
#
# COMPACT_ATOMS: atom_id res chain seq x y z
N MET A 1 -0.44 -14.39 -15.52
CA MET A 1 -0.36 -13.00 -15.03
C MET A 1 -0.86 -11.97 -16.03
N LEU A 2 -0.13 -11.66 -17.11
CA LEU A 2 -0.48 -10.56 -18.03
C LEU A 2 -1.90 -10.66 -18.63
N GLN A 3 -2.33 -11.86 -19.01
CA GLN A 3 -3.68 -12.09 -19.53
C GLN A 3 -4.78 -11.72 -18.52
N PHE A 4 -4.65 -12.15 -17.25
CA PHE A 4 -5.57 -11.78 -16.17
C PHE A 4 -5.59 -10.28 -15.92
N TYR A 5 -4.43 -9.62 -16.05
CA TYR A 5 -4.31 -8.17 -15.93
C TYR A 5 -4.80 -7.41 -17.18
N LYS A 6 -5.24 -8.12 -18.23
CA LYS A 6 -5.65 -7.57 -19.52
C LYS A 6 -4.51 -6.76 -20.19
N ALA A 7 -3.28 -7.22 -20.03
CA ALA A 7 -2.07 -6.67 -20.65
C ALA A 7 -1.57 -7.57 -21.79
N ALA A 8 -1.03 -6.97 -22.84
CA ALA A 8 -0.40 -7.68 -23.95
C ALA A 8 1.06 -8.02 -23.62
N PRO A 9 1.52 -9.26 -23.86
CA PRO A 9 2.94 -9.60 -23.72
C PRO A 9 3.78 -8.86 -24.77
N LEU A 10 5.03 -8.56 -24.43
CA LEU A 10 6.01 -8.03 -25.38
C LEU A 10 6.74 -9.19 -26.05
N GLU A 11 6.58 -9.36 -27.37
CA GLU A 11 7.27 -10.43 -28.12
C GLU A 11 8.80 -10.27 -28.10
N ASN A 12 9.27 -9.02 -28.20
CA ASN A 12 10.68 -8.65 -28.09
C ASN A 12 10.81 -7.55 -27.02
N PRO A 13 10.91 -7.92 -25.73
CA PRO A 13 10.94 -6.94 -24.66
C PRO A 13 12.23 -6.09 -24.76
N PRO A 14 12.13 -4.75 -24.74
CA PRO A 14 13.29 -3.87 -24.88
C PRO A 14 14.18 -3.88 -23.62
N HIS A 15 13.69 -4.44 -22.51
CA HIS A 15 14.43 -4.64 -21.28
C HIS A 15 13.88 -5.86 -20.52
N ARG A 16 14.75 -6.61 -19.85
CA ARG A 16 14.39 -7.87 -19.15
C ARG A 16 13.32 -7.71 -18.05
N LEU A 17 13.21 -6.51 -17.48
CA LEU A 17 12.23 -6.19 -16.43
C LEU A 17 10.86 -5.78 -16.97
N LEU A 18 10.69 -5.66 -18.29
CA LEU A 18 9.45 -5.19 -18.91
C LEU A 18 8.79 -6.37 -19.62
N HIS A 19 7.73 -6.90 -19.04
CA HIS A 19 7.11 -8.16 -19.48
C HIS A 19 5.92 -7.95 -20.42
N GLY A 20 5.24 -6.82 -20.32
CA GLY A 20 4.05 -6.53 -21.11
C GLY A 20 3.74 -5.04 -21.26
N LYS A 21 2.62 -4.75 -21.92
CA LYS A 21 2.03 -3.42 -22.02
C LYS A 21 0.52 -3.44 -21.78
N LYS A 22 0.02 -2.38 -21.15
CA LYS A 22 -1.41 -2.10 -21.00
C LYS A 22 -1.67 -0.65 -21.40
N GLY A 23 -2.15 -0.44 -22.63
CA GLY A 23 -2.20 0.89 -23.23
C GLY A 23 -0.79 1.51 -23.32
N PRO A 24 -0.58 2.75 -22.81
CA PRO A 24 0.74 3.38 -22.82
C PRO A 24 1.69 2.84 -21.73
N ALA A 25 1.17 2.15 -20.71
CA ALA A 25 1.96 1.68 -19.58
C ALA A 25 2.71 0.39 -19.91
N TYR A 26 3.97 0.33 -19.48
CA TYR A 26 4.69 -0.95 -19.38
C TYR A 26 4.18 -1.73 -18.17
N VAL A 27 4.34 -3.05 -18.21
CA VAL A 27 3.95 -3.95 -17.11
C VAL A 27 5.16 -4.75 -16.66
N HIS A 28 5.50 -4.60 -15.39
CA HIS A 28 6.42 -5.48 -14.67
C HIS A 28 5.61 -6.48 -13.84
N VAL A 29 6.10 -7.70 -13.74
CA VAL A 29 5.48 -8.78 -12.97
C VAL A 29 6.60 -9.36 -12.11
N ASP A 30 6.47 -9.20 -10.81
CA ASP A 30 7.43 -9.72 -9.85
C ASP A 30 7.40 -11.26 -9.80
N GLN A 31 8.43 -11.86 -9.22
CA GLN A 31 8.49 -13.29 -8.99
C GLN A 31 7.45 -13.75 -7.94
N ILE A 32 7.22 -15.05 -7.91
CA ILE A 32 6.39 -15.68 -6.88
C ILE A 32 7.23 -15.79 -5.61
N ASP A 33 6.59 -15.68 -4.44
CA ASP A 33 7.19 -15.86 -3.11
C ASP A 33 8.28 -14.82 -2.74
N SER A 34 8.26 -13.63 -3.35
CA SER A 34 9.11 -12.48 -3.01
C SER A 34 8.31 -11.29 -2.48
N ILE A 35 8.99 -10.44 -1.70
CA ILE A 35 8.53 -9.10 -1.35
C ILE A 35 9.16 -8.14 -2.35
N PHE A 36 8.35 -7.43 -3.15
CA PHE A 36 8.85 -6.47 -4.13
C PHE A 36 9.33 -5.20 -3.42
N THR A 37 10.62 -4.90 -3.57
CA THR A 37 11.35 -3.88 -2.79
C THR A 37 11.47 -2.53 -3.49
N TYR A 38 11.88 -1.52 -2.74
CA TYR A 38 12.20 -0.20 -3.28
C TYR A 38 13.33 -0.23 -4.32
N ASP A 39 14.37 -1.04 -4.08
CA ASP A 39 15.49 -1.16 -5.01
C ASP A 39 15.06 -1.80 -6.33
N GLU A 40 14.22 -2.84 -6.29
CA GLU A 40 13.65 -3.45 -7.50
C GLU A 40 12.73 -2.47 -8.23
N LEU A 41 11.88 -1.74 -7.51
CA LEU A 41 11.03 -0.72 -8.11
C LEU A 41 11.86 0.38 -8.80
N ARG A 42 12.96 0.81 -8.18
CA ARG A 42 13.90 1.78 -8.77
C ARG A 42 14.50 1.25 -10.07
N ASP A 43 14.91 -0.01 -10.09
CA ASP A 43 15.48 -0.63 -11.29
C ASP A 43 14.45 -0.75 -12.42
N VAL A 44 13.20 -1.09 -12.07
CA VAL A 44 12.08 -1.09 -13.03
C VAL A 44 11.82 0.32 -13.57
N ALA A 45 11.74 1.34 -12.71
CA ALA A 45 11.50 2.72 -13.14
C ALA A 45 12.62 3.24 -14.07
N LYS A 46 13.88 2.93 -13.75
CA LYS A 46 15.03 3.24 -14.62
C LYS A 46 14.95 2.52 -15.96
N ALA A 47 14.57 1.25 -15.99
CA ALA A 47 14.39 0.50 -17.23
C ALA A 47 13.30 1.12 -18.12
N VAL A 48 12.17 1.52 -17.54
CA VAL A 48 11.09 2.20 -18.27
C VAL A 48 11.57 3.51 -18.88
N ARG A 49 12.31 4.30 -18.09
CA ARG A 49 12.89 5.57 -18.55
C ARG A 49 13.88 5.36 -19.70
N GLN A 50 14.75 4.36 -19.61
CA GLN A 50 15.75 4.03 -20.64
C GLN A 50 15.11 3.68 -21.98
N VAL A 51 13.95 3.01 -21.97
CA VAL A 51 13.22 2.64 -23.19
C VAL A 51 12.24 3.73 -23.67
N GLY A 52 12.34 4.94 -23.12
CA GLY A 52 11.48 6.08 -23.48
C GLY A 52 10.04 5.96 -22.97
N GLY A 53 9.77 5.11 -21.98
CA GLY A 53 8.47 5.00 -21.33
C GLY A 53 8.25 6.07 -20.28
N HIS A 54 6.96 6.29 -19.96
CA HIS A 54 6.52 7.29 -18.98
C HIS A 54 5.58 6.71 -17.91
N GLU A 55 5.20 5.44 -18.01
CA GLU A 55 4.31 4.79 -17.05
C GLU A 55 4.64 3.30 -16.93
N VAL A 56 4.57 2.79 -15.71
CA VAL A 56 4.70 1.36 -15.41
C VAL A 56 3.73 0.90 -14.33
N HIS A 57 3.15 -0.28 -14.56
CA HIS A 57 2.37 -1.01 -13.58
C HIS A 57 3.21 -2.19 -13.08
N CYS A 58 3.54 -2.19 -11.79
CA CYS A 58 4.27 -3.27 -11.13
C CYS A 58 3.27 -4.18 -10.43
N LEU A 59 3.20 -5.44 -10.86
CA LEU A 59 2.34 -6.46 -10.26
C LEU A 59 3.20 -7.33 -9.33
N ALA A 60 2.86 -7.39 -8.05
CA ALA A 60 3.55 -8.24 -7.08
C ALA A 60 2.58 -8.90 -6.10
N TRP A 61 3.00 -10.01 -5.48
CA TRP A 61 2.21 -10.68 -4.45
C TRP A 61 2.24 -9.89 -3.14
N GLU A 62 3.42 -9.42 -2.77
CA GLU A 62 3.66 -8.63 -1.58
C GLU A 62 4.55 -7.44 -1.94
N PHE A 63 4.33 -6.29 -1.30
CA PHE A 63 5.17 -5.11 -1.44
C PHE A 63 5.91 -4.85 -0.13
N GLU A 64 7.14 -4.33 -0.25
CA GLU A 64 7.84 -3.80 0.92
C GLU A 64 6.98 -2.75 1.63
N MET A 65 7.06 -2.74 2.96
CA MET A 65 6.31 -1.80 3.78
C MET A 65 6.60 -0.34 3.37
N GLU A 66 5.53 0.44 3.29
CA GLU A 66 5.52 1.84 2.83
C GLU A 66 5.98 2.07 1.38
N LEU A 67 6.12 1.03 0.55
CA LEU A 67 6.56 1.21 -0.84
C LEU A 67 5.66 2.17 -1.64
N SER A 68 4.34 2.15 -1.38
CA SER A 68 3.37 3.08 -1.97
C SER A 68 3.67 4.55 -1.69
N ARG A 69 4.26 4.88 -0.53
CA ARG A 69 4.71 6.24 -0.20
C ARG A 69 6.09 6.51 -0.78
N LYS A 70 7.02 5.58 -0.58
CA LYS A 70 8.40 5.69 -1.06
C LYS A 70 8.47 5.87 -2.59
N LYS A 71 7.50 5.32 -3.36
CA LYS A 71 7.46 5.47 -4.82
C LYS A 71 7.40 6.92 -5.29
N GLU A 72 6.85 7.85 -4.51
CA GLU A 72 6.74 9.27 -4.88
C GLU A 72 8.12 9.89 -5.19
N ALA A 73 9.15 9.50 -4.43
CA ALA A 73 10.52 9.92 -4.68
C ALA A 73 11.05 9.41 -6.04
N LEU A 74 10.71 8.16 -6.42
CA LEU A 74 11.09 7.59 -7.71
C LEU A 74 10.34 8.23 -8.87
N VAL A 75 9.07 8.57 -8.69
CA VAL A 75 8.29 9.31 -9.69
C VAL A 75 8.93 10.68 -9.92
N ALA A 76 9.33 11.39 -8.86
CA ALA A 76 10.00 12.68 -8.95
C ALA A 76 11.40 12.58 -9.61
N GLU A 77 12.17 11.53 -9.28
CA GLU A 77 13.51 11.29 -9.83
C GLU A 77 13.47 10.92 -11.32
N THR A 78 12.60 9.98 -11.70
CA THR A 78 12.62 9.35 -13.03
C THR A 78 11.65 9.99 -14.02
N GLY A 79 10.62 10.70 -13.53
CA GLY A 79 9.50 11.17 -14.32
C GLY A 79 8.58 10.06 -14.84
N VAL A 80 8.74 8.83 -14.34
CA VAL A 80 7.90 7.68 -14.70
C VAL A 80 6.76 7.59 -13.69
N ASN A 81 5.51 7.55 -14.17
CA ASN A 81 4.35 7.28 -13.34
C ASN A 81 4.33 5.80 -12.93
N ILE A 82 4.12 5.52 -11.64
CA ILE A 82 4.24 4.18 -11.06
C ILE A 82 2.91 3.78 -10.38
N ARG A 83 2.35 2.66 -10.84
CA ARG A 83 1.21 1.98 -10.20
C ARG A 83 1.69 0.67 -9.57
N LEU A 84 1.44 0.48 -8.28
CA LEU A 84 1.75 -0.75 -7.56
C LEU A 84 0.47 -1.55 -7.37
N LYS A 85 0.43 -2.82 -7.79
CA LYS A 85 -0.79 -3.61 -7.76
C LYS A 85 -0.58 -5.00 -7.22
N TYR A 86 -1.43 -5.38 -6.29
CA TYR A 86 -1.42 -6.71 -5.75
C TYR A 86 -1.88 -7.72 -6.81
N ILE A 87 -1.15 -8.82 -6.91
CA ILE A 87 -1.56 -10.01 -7.63
C ILE A 87 -2.62 -10.71 -6.77
N PRO A 88 -3.87 -10.79 -7.23
CA PRO A 88 -4.95 -11.39 -6.45
C PRO A 88 -4.74 -12.91 -6.35
N ARG A 89 -4.91 -13.49 -5.16
CA ARG A 89 -4.71 -14.93 -4.92
C ARG A 89 -5.68 -15.80 -5.71
N GLU A 90 -6.84 -15.25 -6.11
CA GLU A 90 -7.84 -15.92 -6.93
C GLU A 90 -7.27 -16.36 -8.29
N ILE A 91 -6.15 -15.79 -8.75
CA ILE A 91 -5.50 -16.20 -10.00
C ILE A 91 -5.01 -17.65 -9.98
N MET A 92 -4.84 -18.23 -8.80
CA MET A 92 -4.44 -19.63 -8.62
C MET A 92 -5.62 -20.60 -8.73
N GLU A 93 -6.86 -20.10 -8.67
CA GLU A 93 -8.06 -20.92 -8.78
C GLU A 93 -8.32 -21.28 -10.26
N SER A 94 -8.35 -22.59 -10.57
CA SER A 94 -8.44 -23.11 -11.94
C SER A 94 -9.73 -22.74 -12.69
N ASN A 95 -10.77 -22.32 -11.98
CA ASN A 95 -12.06 -21.90 -12.54
C ASN A 95 -12.16 -20.38 -12.78
N ARG A 96 -11.19 -19.59 -12.32
CA ARG A 96 -11.23 -18.13 -12.47
C ARG A 96 -10.77 -17.71 -13.85
N LYS A 97 -11.62 -16.93 -14.51
CA LYS A 97 -11.35 -16.32 -15.82
C LYS A 97 -11.08 -14.82 -15.73
N GLU A 98 -11.55 -14.19 -14.67
CA GLU A 98 -11.38 -12.77 -14.39
C GLU A 98 -11.06 -12.60 -12.91
N VAL A 99 -10.15 -11.67 -12.61
CA VAL A 99 -9.75 -11.28 -11.25
C VAL A 99 -9.57 -9.78 -11.21
N GLN A 100 -9.67 -9.20 -10.01
CA GLN A 100 -9.63 -7.77 -9.79
C GLN A 100 -8.32 -7.37 -9.12
N PHE A 101 -7.53 -6.54 -9.80
CA PHE A 101 -6.27 -6.04 -9.27
C PHE A 101 -6.52 -4.74 -8.50
N PHE A 102 -6.07 -4.70 -7.25
CA PHE A 102 -6.14 -3.54 -6.38
C PHE A 102 -4.79 -2.80 -6.38
N GLU A 103 -4.85 -1.47 -6.48
CA GLU A 103 -3.67 -0.64 -6.26
C GLU A 103 -3.31 -0.64 -4.77
N ALA A 104 -2.02 -0.72 -4.45
CA ALA A 104 -1.57 -0.75 -3.07
C ALA A 104 -1.95 0.55 -2.35
N GLY A 105 -2.57 0.41 -1.18
CA GLY A 105 -2.93 1.53 -0.31
C GLY A 105 -1.70 2.27 0.20
N ALA A 106 -1.94 3.46 0.79
CA ALA A 106 -0.91 4.26 1.43
C ALA A 106 -1.42 4.77 2.77
N LEU A 107 -0.57 4.73 3.79
CA LEU A 107 -0.88 5.17 5.15
C LEU A 107 0.24 6.06 5.69
N GLU A 108 -0.12 7.23 6.18
CA GLU A 108 0.74 8.11 6.96
C GLU A 108 0.13 8.26 8.34
N ALA A 109 0.93 7.97 9.36
CA ALA A 109 0.59 8.16 10.76
C ALA A 109 1.70 8.96 11.45
N ARG A 110 1.38 9.53 12.62
CA ARG A 110 2.31 10.33 13.42
C ARG A 110 2.15 10.03 14.90
N ALA A 111 3.27 9.92 15.61
CA ALA A 111 3.28 9.88 17.07
C ALA A 111 2.96 11.26 17.67
N ILE A 112 2.13 11.28 18.69
CA ILE A 112 1.82 12.42 19.53
C ILE A 112 2.43 12.14 20.91
N VAL A 113 3.46 12.89 21.28
CA VAL A 113 4.10 12.79 22.59
C VAL A 113 3.60 13.91 23.50
N LYS A 114 3.04 13.56 24.66
CA LYS A 114 2.57 14.51 25.66
C LYS A 114 2.80 13.98 27.07
N ASP A 115 3.49 14.76 27.90
CA ASP A 115 3.70 14.46 29.32
C ASP A 115 4.24 13.04 29.56
N ASP A 116 5.25 12.58 28.80
CA ASP A 116 5.83 11.21 28.78
C ASP A 116 4.99 10.11 28.12
N LYS A 117 3.78 10.44 27.66
CA LYS A 117 2.86 9.50 27.02
C LYS A 117 2.91 9.63 25.51
N VAL A 118 2.76 8.50 24.84
CA VAL A 118 2.71 8.42 23.38
C VAL A 118 1.34 7.90 22.93
N ASP A 119 0.76 8.64 21.99
CA ASP A 119 -0.41 8.23 21.22
C ASP A 119 -0.08 8.35 19.72
N VAL A 120 -0.96 7.85 18.86
CA VAL A 120 -0.78 7.86 17.40
C VAL A 120 -1.99 8.51 16.74
N GLU A 121 -1.74 9.31 15.70
CA GLU A 121 -2.74 9.89 14.83
C GLU A 121 -2.60 9.38 13.40
N LEU A 122 -3.73 9.06 12.77
CA LEU A 122 -3.83 8.85 11.33
C LEU A 122 -3.82 10.20 10.62
N VAL A 123 -2.84 10.44 9.75
CA VAL A 123 -2.64 11.73 9.07
C VAL A 123 -3.17 11.70 7.63
N ARG A 124 -2.80 10.67 6.87
CA ARG A 124 -3.28 10.46 5.50
C ARG A 124 -3.53 8.98 5.25
N PHE A 125 -4.54 8.71 4.44
CA PHE A 125 -4.84 7.36 3.98
C PHE A 125 -5.28 7.40 2.52
N THR A 126 -4.89 6.38 1.77
CA THR A 126 -5.39 6.10 0.42
C THR A 126 -5.80 4.63 0.40
N PRO A 127 -7.10 4.32 0.18
CA PRO A 127 -7.57 2.93 0.15
C PRO A 127 -7.05 2.18 -1.06
N ALA A 128 -7.02 0.86 -0.97
CA ALA A 128 -6.69 0.02 -2.11
C ALA A 128 -7.87 -0.01 -3.08
N LEU A 129 -7.77 0.74 -4.19
CA LEU A 129 -8.83 0.83 -5.20
C LEU A 129 -8.47 -0.02 -6.42
N ALA A 130 -9.47 -0.67 -7.00
CA ALA A 130 -9.29 -1.48 -8.19
C ALA A 130 -9.40 -0.71 -9.51
N GLU A 131 -8.87 -1.29 -10.59
CA GLU A 131 -9.10 -0.82 -11.96
C GLU A 131 -10.40 -1.40 -12.55
N VAL A 132 -11.54 -0.72 -12.44
CA VAL A 132 -12.79 -1.10 -13.12
C VAL A 132 -13.62 0.15 -13.55
N PRO A 133 -14.70 0.08 -14.36
CA PRO A 133 -15.06 1.15 -15.31
C PRO A 133 -15.77 2.38 -14.71
N GLU A 134 -15.79 3.46 -15.50
CA GLU A 134 -15.75 4.87 -15.08
C GLU A 134 -16.89 5.42 -14.21
N LYS A 135 -18.14 4.95 -14.28
CA LYS A 135 -19.25 5.73 -13.70
C LYS A 135 -19.45 5.55 -12.20
N GLU A 136 -19.55 4.31 -11.71
CA GLU A 136 -19.69 4.06 -10.27
C GLU A 136 -18.36 4.27 -9.53
N LEU A 137 -17.24 4.05 -10.23
CA LEU A 137 -15.92 4.21 -9.65
C LEU A 137 -15.50 5.68 -9.52
N ALA A 138 -15.93 6.58 -10.41
CA ALA A 138 -15.61 8.01 -10.27
C ALA A 138 -16.10 8.59 -8.94
N ALA A 139 -17.33 8.24 -8.53
CA ALA A 139 -17.86 8.67 -7.24
C ALA A 139 -17.10 8.03 -6.06
N LEU A 140 -16.68 6.77 -6.19
CA LEU A 140 -15.87 6.09 -5.19
C LEU A 140 -14.49 6.72 -5.04
N HIS A 141 -13.80 7.00 -6.15
CA HIS A 141 -12.52 7.71 -6.19
C HIS A 141 -12.64 9.12 -5.63
N GLU A 142 -13.68 9.86 -6.02
CA GLU A 142 -13.95 11.20 -5.48
C GLU A 142 -14.15 11.16 -3.97
N ARG A 143 -14.89 10.16 -3.47
CA ARG A 143 -15.09 9.96 -2.03
C ARG A 143 -13.80 9.55 -1.34
N ALA A 144 -12.96 8.70 -1.94
CA ALA A 144 -11.66 8.33 -1.39
C ALA A 144 -10.73 9.54 -1.25
N ILE A 145 -10.84 10.52 -2.14
CA ILE A 145 -10.10 11.79 -2.06
C ILE A 145 -10.69 12.71 -0.97
N LYS A 146 -12.02 12.84 -0.92
CA LYS A 146 -12.71 13.76 0.00
C LYS A 146 -12.74 13.27 1.46
N SER A 147 -12.92 11.97 1.65
CA SER A 147 -13.13 11.32 2.94
C SER A 147 -12.41 9.96 3.00
N PRO A 148 -11.07 9.93 2.92
CA PRO A 148 -10.31 8.67 2.86
C PRO A 148 -10.55 7.76 4.07
N PHE A 149 -10.65 8.31 5.28
CA PHE A 149 -10.86 7.52 6.51
C PHE A 149 -12.23 6.85 6.59
N ASP A 150 -13.17 7.20 5.71
CA ASP A 150 -14.43 6.46 5.57
C ASP A 150 -14.26 5.06 4.98
N PHE A 151 -13.09 4.78 4.42
CA PHE A 151 -12.73 3.48 3.87
C PHE A 151 -11.99 2.61 4.88
N ILE A 152 -11.75 3.09 6.11
CA ILE A 152 -11.11 2.30 7.17
C ILE A 152 -12.19 1.60 7.99
N ASP A 153 -12.15 0.26 8.01
CA ASP A 153 -13.01 -0.56 8.85
C ASP A 153 -12.36 -0.91 10.18
N PHE A 154 -11.03 -1.06 10.20
CA PHE A 154 -10.25 -1.42 11.38
C PHE A 154 -8.88 -0.75 11.33
N TRP A 155 -8.37 -0.30 12.48
CA TRP A 155 -6.95 -0.01 12.63
C TRP A 155 -6.43 -0.32 14.02
N ALA A 156 -5.13 -0.59 14.11
CA ALA A 156 -4.44 -0.93 15.34
C ALA A 156 -3.04 -0.31 15.40
N VAL A 157 -2.55 -0.17 16.62
CA VAL A 157 -1.22 0.35 16.92
C VAL A 157 -0.48 -0.68 17.75
N ASP A 158 0.73 -1.00 17.30
CA ASP A 158 1.74 -1.71 18.06
C ASP A 158 2.81 -0.70 18.51
N PHE A 159 2.84 -0.39 19.80
CA PHE A 159 3.78 0.59 20.36
C PHE A 159 5.19 0.01 20.61
N ASP A 160 5.37 -1.31 20.60
CA ASP A 160 6.68 -1.98 20.79
C ASP A 160 7.02 -2.84 19.57
N TYR A 161 6.91 -2.22 18.38
CA TYR A 161 7.05 -2.95 17.14
C TYR A 161 8.47 -3.49 16.94
N SER A 162 8.55 -4.76 16.54
CA SER A 162 9.78 -5.40 16.10
C SER A 162 9.49 -6.25 14.85
N PRO A 163 10.32 -6.17 13.80
CA PRO A 163 10.13 -6.99 12.59
C PRO A 163 10.24 -8.50 12.85
N ASP A 164 10.90 -8.90 13.94
CA ASP A 164 11.09 -10.31 14.33
C ASP A 164 9.94 -10.85 15.20
N LYS A 165 8.97 -10.00 15.57
CA LYS A 165 7.85 -10.38 16.43
C LYS A 165 6.50 -10.26 15.69
N PRO A 166 5.49 -11.05 16.08
CA PRO A 166 4.12 -10.81 15.66
C PRO A 166 3.67 -9.40 16.05
N PHE A 167 2.83 -8.80 15.22
CA PHE A 167 2.22 -7.50 15.50
C PHE A 167 1.29 -7.59 16.72
N GLU A 168 1.52 -6.78 17.74
CA GLU A 168 0.74 -6.75 18.98
C GLU A 168 -0.28 -5.59 18.98
N HIS A 169 -1.55 -5.92 19.24
CA HIS A 169 -2.65 -4.95 19.22
C HIS A 169 -2.74 -4.22 20.58
N HIS A 170 -1.74 -3.41 20.89
CA HIS A 170 -1.71 -2.60 22.11
C HIS A 170 -2.91 -1.63 22.19
N TRP A 171 -3.31 -1.08 21.05
CA TRP A 171 -4.53 -0.30 20.88
C TRP A 171 -5.18 -0.62 19.54
N GLN A 172 -6.51 -0.58 19.47
CA GLN A 172 -7.26 -0.76 18.22
C GLN A 172 -8.62 -0.08 18.26
N ASP A 173 -9.14 0.28 17.08
CA ASP A 173 -10.50 0.74 16.89
C ASP A 173 -11.09 0.21 15.57
N PHE A 174 -12.40 0.00 15.55
CA PHE A 174 -13.08 -0.60 14.40
C PHE A 174 -14.55 -0.22 14.30
N ARG A 175 -15.03 -0.14 13.06
CA ARG A 175 -16.44 0.13 12.76
C ARG A 175 -17.27 -1.13 13.00
N THR A 176 -18.48 -0.93 13.49
CA THR A 176 -19.51 -1.97 13.59
C THR A 176 -20.74 -1.57 12.78
N ARG A 177 -21.66 -2.53 12.58
CA ARG A 177 -22.95 -2.21 11.95
C ARG A 177 -23.78 -1.20 12.75
N LYS A 178 -23.58 -1.12 14.07
CA LYS A 178 -24.33 -0.24 14.97
C LYS A 178 -23.65 1.12 15.13
N ASP A 179 -22.33 1.11 15.26
CA ASP A 179 -21.50 2.31 15.39
C ASP A 179 -20.53 2.38 14.23
N ARG A 180 -20.74 3.38 13.37
CA ARG A 180 -19.88 3.63 12.21
C ARG A 180 -18.81 4.67 12.50
N SER A 181 -18.69 5.17 13.73
CA SER A 181 -17.60 6.07 14.08
C SER A 181 -16.27 5.31 14.08
N LEU A 182 -15.19 6.07 13.85
CA LEU A 182 -13.83 5.57 13.93
C LEU A 182 -12.96 6.70 14.46
N LYS A 183 -12.22 6.45 15.52
CA LYS A 183 -11.22 7.37 16.04
C LYS A 183 -10.07 7.47 15.04
N THR A 184 -9.55 8.69 14.89
CA THR A 184 -8.35 8.98 14.10
C THR A 184 -7.12 9.19 14.99
N HIS A 185 -7.31 9.08 16.31
CA HIS A 185 -6.29 9.18 17.35
C HIS A 185 -6.43 8.00 18.29
N SER A 186 -5.30 7.42 18.70
CA SER A 186 -5.30 6.57 19.88
C SER A 186 -5.49 7.39 21.15
N ASP A 187 -5.95 6.72 22.19
CA ASP A 187 -6.17 7.28 23.52
C ASP A 187 -5.66 6.34 24.62
N LEU A 188 -4.57 5.62 24.33
CA LEU A 188 -3.94 4.70 25.26
C LEU A 188 -3.03 5.45 26.24
N GLY A 189 -2.33 6.48 25.75
CA GLY A 189 -1.30 7.19 26.51
C GLY A 189 -0.15 6.26 26.91
N TRP A 190 0.42 5.56 25.93
CA TRP A 190 1.47 4.56 26.12
C TRP A 190 2.71 5.15 26.79
N LYS A 191 3.32 4.41 27.71
CA LYS A 191 4.56 4.81 28.39
C LYS A 191 5.63 3.77 28.14
N TYR A 192 6.77 4.22 27.66
CA TYR A 192 7.96 3.37 27.54
C TYR A 192 8.70 3.32 28.88
N GLU A 193 9.17 2.13 29.26
CA GLU A 193 9.95 1.95 30.48
C GLU A 193 11.35 2.58 30.35
N ALA A 194 11.94 2.52 29.16
CA ALA A 194 13.26 3.06 28.87
C ALA A 194 13.17 4.26 27.92
N PRO A 195 13.87 5.36 28.21
CA PRO A 195 14.00 6.46 27.26
C PRO A 195 14.81 6.05 26.04
N GLY A 196 14.60 6.74 24.93
CA GLY A 196 15.31 6.52 23.68
C GLY A 196 14.38 6.33 22.49
N LYS A 197 14.93 5.74 21.43
CA LYS A 197 14.23 5.52 20.17
C LYS A 197 13.45 4.22 20.21
N HIS A 198 12.18 4.31 19.85
CA HIS A 198 11.25 3.19 19.72
C HIS A 198 10.61 3.20 18.34
N GLN A 199 10.17 2.03 17.89
CA GLN A 199 9.41 1.91 16.65
C GLN A 199 7.97 1.57 16.96
N ILE A 200 7.06 2.25 16.26
CA ILE A 200 5.62 2.02 16.35
C ILE A 200 5.16 1.54 14.98
N ALA A 201 4.40 0.45 14.93
CA ALA A 201 3.71 0.03 13.73
C ALA A 201 2.22 0.36 13.81
N VAL A 202 1.68 0.87 12.71
CA VAL A 202 0.26 1.20 12.55
C VAL A 202 -0.29 0.38 11.41
N LYS A 203 -1.34 -0.39 11.67
CA LYS A 203 -2.00 -1.24 10.69
C LYS A 203 -3.42 -0.77 10.46
N VAL A 204 -3.80 -0.58 9.20
CA VAL A 204 -5.15 -0.26 8.76
C VAL A 204 -5.66 -1.40 7.89
N ILE A 205 -6.93 -1.78 8.06
CA ILE A 205 -7.67 -2.67 7.15
C ILE A 205 -8.81 -1.86 6.56
N ASP A 206 -8.87 -1.80 5.24
CA ASP A 206 -9.89 -1.08 4.52
C ASP A 206 -11.17 -1.88 4.27
N VAL A 207 -12.20 -1.22 3.76
CA VAL A 207 -13.51 -1.83 3.42
C VAL A 207 -13.43 -2.90 2.32
N PHE A 208 -12.29 -3.01 1.62
CA PHE A 208 -12.02 -4.06 0.65
C PHE A 208 -11.24 -5.23 1.27
N GLY A 209 -10.91 -5.14 2.56
CA GLY A 209 -10.15 -6.14 3.30
C GLY A 209 -8.65 -6.08 3.04
N VAL A 210 -8.14 -5.02 2.40
CA VAL A 210 -6.71 -4.85 2.15
C VAL A 210 -6.05 -4.22 3.36
N ASP A 211 -4.96 -4.82 3.83
CA ASP A 211 -4.16 -4.27 4.90
C ASP A 211 -3.10 -3.29 4.37
N THR A 212 -2.88 -2.22 5.12
CA THR A 212 -1.82 -1.23 4.86
C THR A 212 -1.14 -0.91 6.18
N THR A 213 0.18 -1.08 6.21
CA THR A 213 0.99 -0.87 7.42
C THR A 213 2.00 0.27 7.20
N ALA A 214 2.18 1.08 8.23
CA ALA A 214 3.22 2.11 8.31
C ALA A 214 4.01 1.93 9.61
N VAL A 215 5.31 2.19 9.56
CA VAL A 215 6.19 2.20 10.74
C VAL A 215 6.71 3.62 10.93
N LEU A 216 6.73 4.07 12.19
CA LEU A 216 7.24 5.38 12.55
C LEU A 216 8.15 5.26 13.76
N ASP A 217 9.22 6.07 13.77
CA ASP A 217 10.10 6.19 14.91
C ASP A 217 9.57 7.25 15.87
N VAL A 218 9.67 6.98 17.17
CA VAL A 218 9.40 7.94 18.24
C VAL A 218 10.60 7.98 19.18
N GLU A 219 10.91 9.17 19.69
CA GLU A 219 11.94 9.37 20.71
C GLU A 219 11.26 9.91 21.97
N VAL A 220 11.45 9.20 23.09
CA VAL A 220 10.82 9.48 24.40
C VAL A 220 11.89 9.68 25.46
#